data_AF-A0A534WYQ2-F1
#
_entry.id   AF-A0A534WYQ2-F1
#
_cell.length_a   1.000
_cell.length_b   1.000
_cell.length_c   1.000
_cell.angle_alpha   90.00
_cell.angle_beta   90.00
_cell.angle_gamma   90.00
#
_symmetry.space_group_name_H-M   'P 1'
#
loop_
_entity.id
_entity.type
_entity.pdbx_description
1 polymer ?
#
loop_
_entity_poly.entity_id
_entity_poly.type
_entity_poly.pdbx_seq_one_letter_code
_entity_poly.pdbx_strand_id
1 'polypeptide(L)'
;MTLPASLSWRTARAELAALAAVALALPLRFLFRVEPFDPEAPHPTPVVFVHGFLGDLTNFLVLRNFLAARGIRNFSSFSYPPRINPQPLAFRLARTLEAVCTATGAKQVDVIGHSLGGLVARSLIEIGEGHRVRRLVTLGAPYYTNRVPEQELAIFAANDALVPAPHPIYRPHGRTRVVPECGHLGLLYHPTALREVARYLTRPVKSAAAPWLPSRAAA
;
A
#
# COMPACT_ATOMS: atom_id res chain seq x y z
N MET A 1 -14.81 33.86 -4.09
CA MET A 1 -13.41 33.46 -3.83
C MET A 1 -13.33 32.84 -2.45
N THR A 2 -13.38 31.51 -2.36
CA THR A 2 -13.18 30.77 -1.10
C THR A 2 -11.68 30.51 -0.93
N LEU A 3 -11.08 31.04 0.14
CA LEU A 3 -9.69 30.75 0.51
C LEU A 3 -9.48 29.22 0.63
N PRO A 4 -8.32 28.67 0.20
CA PRO A 4 -8.03 27.26 0.41
C PRO A 4 -7.96 26.97 1.92
N ALA A 5 -8.46 25.80 2.32
CA ALA A 5 -8.46 25.33 3.70
C ALA A 5 -7.08 25.58 4.33
N SER A 6 -7.05 26.39 5.38
CA SER A 6 -5.83 26.74 6.10
C SER A 6 -5.08 25.46 6.47
N LEU A 7 -3.87 25.30 5.94
CA LEU A 7 -2.93 24.28 6.39
C LEU A 7 -2.75 24.49 7.91
N SER A 8 -3.37 23.63 8.72
CA SER A 8 -3.29 23.75 10.18
C SER A 8 -1.82 23.69 10.58
N TRP A 9 -1.39 24.59 11.47
CA TRP A 9 -0.03 24.58 12.03
C TRP A 9 0.37 23.20 12.59
N ARG A 10 -0.62 22.41 13.04
CA ARG A 10 -0.42 21.02 13.46
C ARG A 10 -0.03 20.10 12.30
N THR A 11 -0.71 20.20 11.16
CA THR A 11 -0.40 19.42 9.96
C THR A 11 0.94 19.83 9.36
N ALA A 12 1.23 21.13 9.27
CA ALA A 12 2.53 21.61 8.79
C ALA A 12 3.69 21.08 9.65
N ARG A 13 3.54 21.14 10.98
CA ARG A 13 4.50 20.54 11.91
C ARG A 13 4.65 19.02 11.74
N ALA A 14 3.55 18.32 11.53
CA ALA A 14 3.57 16.86 11.32
C ALA A 14 4.26 16.47 10.00
N GLU A 15 4.04 17.21 8.92
CA GLU A 15 4.72 16.98 7.63
C GLU A 15 6.22 17.27 7.74
N LEU A 16 6.62 18.35 8.41
CA LEU A 16 8.04 18.62 8.69
C LEU A 16 8.68 17.50 9.52
N ALA A 17 7.98 17.00 10.54
CA ALA A 17 8.45 15.88 11.33
C ALA A 17 8.54 14.58 10.49
N ALA A 18 7.59 14.33 9.60
CA ALA A 18 7.63 13.20 8.68
C ALA A 18 8.80 13.30 7.69
N LEU A 19 9.04 14.48 7.11
CA LEU A 19 10.21 14.75 6.26
C LEU A 19 11.52 14.51 7.01
N ALA A 20 11.63 15.01 8.24
CA ALA A 20 12.79 14.79 9.08
C ALA A 20 12.98 13.29 9.40
N ALA A 21 11.90 12.55 9.69
CA ALA A 21 11.95 11.12 9.94
C ALA A 21 12.41 10.34 8.69
N VAL A 22 11.91 10.67 7.49
CA VAL A 22 12.41 10.09 6.23
C VAL A 22 13.90 10.38 6.06
N ALA A 23 14.32 11.64 6.23
CA ALA A 23 15.71 12.05 6.06
C ALA A 23 16.66 11.36 7.05
N LEU A 24 16.27 11.25 8.32
CA LEU A 24 17.03 10.56 9.36
C LEU A 24 17.08 9.04 9.15
N ALA A 25 16.09 8.47 8.47
CA ALA A 25 16.07 7.04 8.16
C ALA A 25 16.96 6.68 6.96
N LEU A 26 17.33 7.63 6.10
CA LEU A 26 18.14 7.38 4.90
C LEU A 26 19.45 6.60 5.16
N PRO A 27 20.26 6.89 6.20
CA PRO A 27 21.47 6.12 6.48
C PRO A 27 21.16 4.67 6.89
N LEU A 28 19.99 4.42 7.48
CA LEU A 28 19.58 3.08 7.91
C LEU A 28 19.36 2.13 6.72
N ARG A 29 19.25 2.64 5.48
CA ARG A 29 19.11 1.81 4.28
C ARG A 29 20.18 0.72 4.16
N PHE A 30 21.40 1.01 4.67
CA PHE A 30 22.54 0.09 4.62
C PHE A 30 22.55 -0.93 5.77
N LEU A 31 21.74 -0.68 6.80
CA LEU A 31 21.59 -1.58 7.95
C LEU A 31 20.42 -2.55 7.79
N PHE A 32 19.54 -2.31 6.80
CA PHE A 32 18.39 -3.18 6.55
C PHE A 32 18.81 -4.49 5.89
N ARG A 33 18.69 -5.57 6.67
CA ARG A 33 18.81 -6.94 6.19
C ARG A 33 17.49 -7.37 5.55
N VAL A 34 17.57 -8.06 4.42
CA VAL A 34 16.43 -8.83 3.90
C VAL A 34 16.17 -9.94 4.91
N GLU A 35 15.02 -9.91 5.56
CA GLU A 35 14.62 -10.98 6.47
C GLU A 35 14.30 -12.24 5.65
N PRO A 36 14.72 -13.43 6.10
CA PRO A 36 14.29 -14.67 5.50
C PRO A 36 12.76 -14.76 5.52
N PHE A 37 12.19 -15.36 4.49
CA PHE A 37 10.77 -15.66 4.46
C PHE A 37 10.42 -16.70 5.52
N ASP A 38 9.41 -16.41 6.32
CA ASP A 38 8.85 -17.27 7.36
C ASP A 38 7.45 -17.76 6.92
N PRO A 39 7.34 -19.01 6.43
CA PRO A 39 6.06 -19.60 6.01
C PRO A 39 5.10 -19.86 7.18
N GLU A 40 5.62 -19.93 8.41
CA GLU A 40 4.82 -20.21 9.62
C GLU A 40 4.36 -18.91 10.32
N ALA A 41 4.71 -17.74 9.76
CA ALA A 41 4.23 -16.47 10.27
C ALA A 41 2.69 -16.43 10.26
N PRO A 42 2.04 -15.80 11.26
CA PRO A 42 0.57 -15.66 11.28
C PRO A 42 -0.02 -15.06 9.99
N HIS A 43 0.79 -14.26 9.28
CA HIS A 43 0.52 -13.81 7.93
C HIS A 43 1.63 -14.30 6.97
N PRO A 44 1.47 -15.46 6.33
CA PRO A 44 2.51 -16.08 5.52
C PRO A 44 2.61 -15.48 4.10
N THR A 45 1.85 -14.43 3.81
CA THR A 45 1.85 -13.78 2.49
C THR A 45 2.91 -12.67 2.46
N PRO A 46 3.86 -12.69 1.51
CA PRO A 46 4.85 -11.63 1.41
C PRO A 46 4.20 -10.27 1.18
N VAL A 47 4.75 -9.24 1.82
CA VAL A 47 4.30 -7.85 1.69
C VAL A 47 5.38 -7.06 0.96
N VAL A 48 5.06 -6.56 -0.24
CA VAL A 48 5.97 -5.79 -1.09
C VAL A 48 5.66 -4.29 -0.98
N PHE A 49 6.63 -3.52 -0.52
CA PHE A 49 6.53 -2.06 -0.46
C PHE A 49 6.99 -1.40 -1.76
N VAL A 50 6.26 -0.37 -2.21
CA VAL A 50 6.54 0.40 -3.42
C VAL A 50 6.58 1.88 -3.04
N HIS A 51 7.78 2.46 -3.01
CA HIS A 51 7.99 3.84 -2.56
C HIS A 51 7.48 4.87 -3.58
N GLY A 52 7.33 6.13 -3.14
CA GLY A 52 6.95 7.26 -3.99
C GLY A 52 8.14 7.88 -4.74
N PHE A 53 7.92 9.05 -5.36
CA PHE A 53 8.97 9.81 -6.03
C PHE A 53 10.10 10.21 -5.06
N LEU A 54 11.36 9.96 -5.45
CA LEU A 54 12.56 10.17 -4.61
C LEU A 54 12.58 9.42 -3.26
N GLY A 55 11.66 8.49 -3.04
CA GLY A 55 11.64 7.65 -1.85
C GLY A 55 12.55 6.43 -1.97
N ASP A 56 12.64 5.67 -0.88
CA ASP A 56 13.21 4.33 -0.84
C ASP A 56 12.49 3.45 0.20
N LEU A 57 13.06 2.29 0.52
CA LEU A 57 12.49 1.36 1.50
C LEU A 57 12.34 1.95 2.91
N THR A 58 13.12 2.98 3.25
CA THR A 58 13.14 3.61 4.57
C THR A 58 11.90 4.47 4.84
N ASN A 59 11.18 4.87 3.80
CA ASN A 59 9.86 5.51 3.93
C ASN A 59 8.87 4.63 4.72
N PHE A 60 9.04 3.30 4.70
CA PHE A 60 8.11 2.37 5.30
C PHE A 60 8.56 1.83 6.67
N LEU A 61 9.64 2.32 7.27
CA LEU A 61 10.18 1.71 8.51
C LEU A 61 9.15 1.64 9.65
N VAL A 62 8.44 2.75 9.89
CA VAL A 62 7.44 2.81 10.96
C VAL A 62 6.28 1.87 10.67
N LEU A 63 5.80 1.83 9.42
CA LEU A 63 4.76 0.89 9.00
C LEU A 63 5.22 -0.57 9.12
N ARG A 64 6.43 -0.90 8.67
CA ARG A 64 7.03 -2.24 8.78
C ARG A 64 7.08 -2.70 10.23
N ASN A 65 7.62 -1.89 11.12
CA ASN A 65 7.71 -2.22 12.55
C ASN A 65 6.32 -2.38 13.18
N PHE A 66 5.38 -1.50 12.81
CA PHE A 66 4.00 -1.59 13.29
C PHE A 66 3.29 -2.89 12.86
N LEU A 67 3.53 -3.33 11.62
CA LEU A 67 3.00 -4.57 11.05
C LEU A 67 3.68 -5.81 11.67
N ALA A 68 5.01 -5.78 11.82
CA ALA A 68 5.79 -6.85 12.45
C ALA A 68 5.32 -7.14 13.87
N ALA A 69 5.09 -6.10 14.67
CA ALA A 69 4.56 -6.20 16.03
C ALA A 69 3.15 -6.83 16.10
N ARG A 70 2.48 -7.01 14.97
CA ARG A 70 1.14 -7.63 14.84
C ARG A 70 1.17 -8.98 14.11
N GLY A 71 2.36 -9.56 13.95
CA GLY A 71 2.53 -10.86 13.29
C GLY A 71 2.50 -10.83 11.77
N ILE A 72 2.39 -9.64 11.15
CA ILE A 72 2.57 -9.47 9.71
C ILE A 72 4.06 -9.30 9.45
N ARG A 73 4.69 -10.31 8.86
CA ARG A 73 6.13 -10.34 8.55
C ARG A 73 6.33 -10.52 7.04
N ASN A 74 7.49 -11.02 6.61
CA ASN A 74 7.76 -11.36 5.20
C ASN A 74 7.80 -10.15 4.27
N PHE A 75 8.59 -9.14 4.65
CA PHE A 75 8.68 -7.88 3.92
C PHE A 75 9.70 -7.92 2.78
N SER A 76 9.30 -7.40 1.62
CA SER A 76 10.18 -7.09 0.49
C SER A 76 9.93 -5.65 0.02
N SER A 77 10.83 -5.10 -0.78
CA SER A 77 10.72 -3.73 -1.28
C SER A 77 11.10 -3.67 -2.75
N PHE A 78 10.31 -2.96 -3.53
CA PHE A 78 10.62 -2.64 -4.92
C PHE A 78 11.19 -1.23 -4.98
N SER A 79 12.49 -1.15 -5.25
CA SER A 79 13.21 0.12 -5.41
C SER A 79 13.42 0.44 -6.90
N TYR A 80 13.21 1.70 -7.26
CA TYR A 80 13.36 2.16 -8.64
C TYR A 80 13.95 3.58 -8.72
N PRO A 81 14.70 3.89 -9.80
CA PRO A 81 15.23 5.26 -9.99
C PRO A 81 14.07 6.25 -10.15
N PRO A 82 14.27 7.55 -9.84
CA PRO A 82 13.22 8.57 -9.83
C PRO A 82 12.70 8.85 -11.25
N ARG A 83 11.87 7.95 -11.74
CA ARG A 83 11.16 8.01 -13.02
C ARG A 83 9.70 8.24 -12.73
N ILE A 84 9.08 9.13 -13.50
CA ILE A 84 7.69 9.52 -13.29
C ILE A 84 6.72 8.59 -14.04
N ASN A 85 7.16 7.92 -15.11
CA ASN A 85 6.30 7.07 -15.94
C ASN A 85 5.97 5.73 -15.23
N PRO A 86 4.71 5.51 -14.79
CA PRO A 86 4.35 4.31 -14.05
C PRO A 86 4.34 3.02 -14.89
N GLN A 87 4.07 3.08 -16.19
CA GLN A 87 3.86 1.88 -17.02
C GLN A 87 5.14 1.03 -17.16
N PRO A 88 6.33 1.56 -17.50
CA PRO A 88 7.57 0.78 -17.48
C PRO A 88 7.92 0.25 -16.09
N LEU A 89 7.54 0.99 -15.05
CA LEU A 89 7.75 0.55 -13.66
C LEU A 89 6.80 -0.59 -13.29
N ALA A 90 5.58 -0.62 -13.83
CA ALA A 90 4.61 -1.68 -13.61
C ALA A 90 5.13 -3.04 -14.10
N PHE A 91 5.70 -3.11 -15.31
CA PHE A 91 6.33 -4.35 -15.80
C PHE A 91 7.53 -4.79 -14.94
N ARG A 92 8.33 -3.84 -14.44
CA ARG A 92 9.45 -4.15 -13.52
C ARG A 92 8.94 -4.65 -12.17
N LEU A 93 7.84 -4.07 -11.68
CA LEU A 93 7.17 -4.52 -10.48
C LEU A 93 6.64 -5.95 -10.69
N ALA A 94 5.98 -6.25 -11.81
CA ALA A 94 5.47 -7.59 -12.15
C ALA A 94 6.57 -8.66 -11.99
N ARG A 95 7.73 -8.45 -12.62
CA ARG A 95 8.89 -9.36 -12.50
C ARG A 95 9.41 -9.48 -11.07
N THR A 96 9.35 -8.40 -10.30
CA THR A 96 9.74 -8.43 -8.89
C THR A 96 8.76 -9.25 -8.06
N LEU A 97 7.46 -9.11 -8.31
CA LEU A 97 6.44 -9.93 -7.63
C LEU A 97 6.60 -11.41 -7.98
N GLU A 98 6.90 -11.74 -9.23
CA GLU A 98 7.20 -13.12 -9.64
C GLU A 98 8.44 -13.68 -8.95
N ALA A 99 9.52 -12.89 -8.87
CA ALA A 99 10.74 -13.30 -8.18
C ALA A 99 10.50 -13.54 -6.68
N VAL A 100 9.69 -12.69 -6.04
CA VAL A 100 9.27 -12.89 -4.64
C VAL A 100 8.44 -14.17 -4.49
N CYS A 101 7.43 -14.39 -5.34
CA CYS A 101 6.63 -15.62 -5.31
C CYS A 101 7.50 -16.86 -5.51
N THR A 102 8.45 -16.81 -6.45
CA THR A 102 9.37 -17.91 -6.74
C THR A 102 10.29 -18.20 -5.56
N ALA A 103 10.90 -17.17 -4.96
CA ALA A 103 11.83 -17.34 -3.85
C ALA A 103 11.15 -17.80 -2.54
N THR A 104 9.88 -17.47 -2.36
CA THR A 104 9.12 -17.76 -1.12
C THR A 104 8.19 -18.96 -1.24
N GLY A 105 7.91 -19.43 -2.46
CA GLY A 105 6.87 -20.43 -2.73
C GLY A 105 5.43 -19.88 -2.57
N ALA A 106 5.26 -18.59 -2.23
CA ALA A 106 3.95 -17.97 -2.10
C ALA A 106 3.27 -17.84 -3.47
N LYS A 107 1.96 -18.09 -3.53
CA LYS A 107 1.19 -17.96 -4.79
C LYS A 107 0.94 -16.50 -5.19
N GLN A 108 0.84 -15.63 -4.19
CA GLN A 108 0.51 -14.21 -4.32
C GLN A 108 1.22 -13.40 -3.23
N VAL A 109 1.23 -12.09 -3.40
CA VAL A 109 1.78 -11.09 -2.48
C VAL A 109 0.75 -10.02 -2.15
N ASP A 110 0.91 -9.36 -1.01
CA ASP A 110 0.24 -8.07 -0.75
C ASP A 110 1.18 -6.93 -1.15
N VAL A 111 0.62 -5.86 -1.70
CA VAL A 111 1.39 -4.70 -2.17
C VAL A 111 0.95 -3.45 -1.41
N ILE A 112 1.91 -2.68 -0.91
CA ILE A 112 1.67 -1.37 -0.29
C ILE A 112 2.43 -0.31 -1.09
N GLY A 113 1.70 0.58 -1.76
CA GLY A 113 2.27 1.66 -2.55
C GLY A 113 2.00 3.03 -1.94
N HIS A 114 3.03 3.87 -1.82
CA HIS A 114 2.89 5.27 -1.40
C HIS A 114 3.02 6.20 -2.61
N SER A 115 2.12 7.19 -2.71
CA SER A 115 2.17 8.22 -3.75
C SER A 115 2.31 7.61 -5.16
N LEU A 116 3.37 7.96 -5.91
CA LEU A 116 3.73 7.37 -7.19
C LEU A 116 3.80 5.83 -7.16
N GLY A 117 4.29 5.23 -6.08
CA GLY A 117 4.37 3.77 -5.95
C GLY A 117 2.99 3.09 -5.97
N GLY A 118 1.96 3.77 -5.45
CA GLY A 118 0.58 3.31 -5.58
C GLY A 118 0.07 3.36 -7.01
N LEU A 119 0.47 4.37 -7.81
CA LEU A 119 0.16 4.42 -9.24
C LEU A 119 0.83 3.29 -10.01
N VAL A 120 2.10 2.98 -9.70
CA VAL A 120 2.82 1.86 -10.32
C VAL A 120 2.09 0.54 -10.05
N ALA A 121 1.68 0.31 -8.79
CA ALA A 121 0.97 -0.89 -8.40
C ALA A 121 -0.45 -0.98 -8.98
N ARG A 122 -1.16 0.15 -9.13
CA ARG A 122 -2.44 0.18 -9.85
C ARG A 122 -2.24 -0.11 -11.34
N SER A 123 -1.28 0.55 -11.98
CA SER A 123 -0.98 0.38 -13.39
C SER A 123 -0.67 -1.08 -13.73
N LEU A 124 0.07 -1.78 -12.86
CA LEU A 124 0.29 -3.24 -12.96
C LEU A 124 -1.02 -4.03 -13.10
N ILE A 125 -2.03 -3.71 -12.27
CA ILE A 125 -3.32 -4.40 -12.32
C ILE A 125 -4.09 -4.00 -13.58
N GLU A 126 -4.09 -2.72 -13.93
CA GLU A 126 -4.81 -2.19 -15.10
C GLU A 126 -4.31 -2.77 -16.43
N ILE A 127 -3.00 -3.05 -16.55
CA ILE A 127 -2.42 -3.68 -17.74
C ILE A 127 -2.55 -5.21 -17.76
N GLY A 128 -3.21 -5.81 -16.75
CA GLY A 128 -3.46 -7.25 -16.69
C GLY A 128 -2.36 -8.09 -16.02
N GLU A 129 -1.31 -7.47 -15.49
CA GLU A 129 -0.16 -8.14 -14.85
C GLU A 129 -0.33 -8.29 -13.32
N GLY A 130 -1.57 -8.14 -12.83
CA GLY A 130 -1.91 -8.10 -11.41
C GLY A 130 -2.19 -9.47 -10.76
N HIS A 131 -2.01 -10.60 -11.46
CA HIS A 131 -2.41 -11.94 -10.98
C HIS A 131 -1.71 -12.37 -9.67
N ARG A 132 -0.49 -11.88 -9.44
CA ARG A 132 0.24 -12.10 -8.18
C ARG A 132 -0.22 -11.19 -7.04
N VAL A 133 -1.04 -10.17 -7.29
CA VAL A 133 -1.46 -9.22 -6.24
C VAL A 133 -2.72 -9.73 -5.55
N ARG A 134 -2.58 -10.19 -4.31
CA ARG A 134 -3.72 -10.58 -3.46
C ARG A 134 -4.46 -9.36 -2.91
N ARG A 135 -3.72 -8.39 -2.38
CA ARG A 135 -4.23 -7.12 -1.84
C ARG A 135 -3.35 -5.98 -2.27
N LEU A 136 -3.99 -4.86 -2.58
CA LEU A 136 -3.31 -3.60 -2.82
C LEU A 136 -3.74 -2.59 -1.75
N VAL A 137 -2.79 -1.95 -1.08
CA VAL A 137 -3.03 -0.76 -0.27
C VAL A 137 -2.30 0.40 -0.92
N THR A 138 -3.01 1.51 -1.14
CA THR A 138 -2.40 2.74 -1.62
C THR A 138 -2.51 3.83 -0.57
N LEU A 139 -1.41 4.55 -0.35
CA LEU A 139 -1.28 5.63 0.61
C LEU A 139 -1.03 6.93 -0.17
N GLY A 140 -2.05 7.79 -0.30
CA GLY A 140 -1.92 9.08 -0.98
C GLY A 140 -1.61 8.97 -2.47
N ALA A 141 -2.04 7.88 -3.12
CA ALA A 141 -1.85 7.71 -4.57
C ALA A 141 -2.97 8.41 -5.34
N PRO A 142 -2.67 9.34 -6.27
CA PRO A 142 -3.69 10.08 -6.99
C PRO A 142 -4.56 9.15 -7.83
N TYR A 143 -5.84 9.49 -7.98
CA TYR A 143 -6.76 8.77 -8.87
C TYR A 143 -6.91 9.53 -10.17
N TYR A 144 -6.50 8.89 -11.26
CA TYR A 144 -6.74 9.36 -12.63
C TYR A 144 -7.68 8.44 -13.41
N THR A 145 -8.28 7.45 -12.72
CA THR A 145 -9.06 6.37 -13.30
C THR A 145 -10.38 6.22 -12.56
N ASN A 146 -11.44 5.86 -13.30
CA ASN A 146 -12.73 5.50 -12.72
C ASN A 146 -12.79 4.02 -12.30
N ARG A 147 -11.74 3.23 -12.59
CA ARG A 147 -11.65 1.81 -12.24
C ARG A 147 -10.77 1.63 -11.01
N VAL A 148 -11.38 1.22 -9.91
CA VAL A 148 -10.68 0.83 -8.69
C VAL A 148 -10.51 -0.70 -8.73
N PRO A 149 -9.29 -1.24 -8.63
CA PRO A 149 -9.11 -2.67 -8.43
C PRO A 149 -9.91 -3.16 -7.22
N GLU A 150 -10.65 -4.27 -7.35
CA GLU A 150 -11.48 -4.79 -6.26
C GLU A 150 -10.66 -5.21 -5.02
N GLN A 151 -9.40 -5.58 -5.24
CA GLN A 151 -8.44 -5.88 -4.20
C GLN A 151 -7.75 -4.65 -3.58
N GLU A 152 -8.14 -3.43 -3.96
CA GLU A 152 -7.57 -2.18 -3.44
C GLU A 152 -8.27 -1.68 -2.16
N LEU A 153 -7.46 -1.22 -1.19
CA LEU A 153 -7.82 -0.23 -0.16
C LEU A 153 -7.04 1.06 -0.44
N ALA A 154 -7.74 2.15 -0.75
CA ALA A 154 -7.15 3.46 -0.97
C ALA A 154 -7.29 4.33 0.29
N ILE A 155 -6.16 4.81 0.81
CA ILE A 155 -6.09 5.66 2.00
C ILE A 155 -5.53 7.03 1.62
N PHE A 156 -6.28 8.08 1.88
CA PHE A 156 -5.91 9.47 1.61
C PHE A 156 -5.73 10.26 2.90
N ALA A 157 -4.94 11.32 2.83
CA ALA A 157 -4.80 12.31 3.90
C ALA A 157 -5.78 13.45 3.66
N ALA A 158 -6.50 13.89 4.70
CA ALA A 158 -7.47 14.98 4.57
C ALA A 158 -6.81 16.32 4.20
N ASN A 159 -5.56 16.52 4.64
CA ASN A 159 -4.81 17.77 4.46
C ASN A 159 -3.60 17.54 3.54
N ASP A 160 -3.74 16.66 2.56
CA ASP A 160 -2.70 16.34 1.58
C ASP A 160 -2.54 17.50 0.57
N ALA A 161 -1.39 18.18 0.62
CA ALA A 161 -1.07 19.30 -0.26
C ALA A 161 -0.59 18.87 -1.66
N LEU A 162 -0.27 17.59 -1.86
CA LEU A 162 0.25 17.06 -3.13
C LEU A 162 -0.83 16.30 -3.89
N VAL A 163 -1.57 15.46 -3.18
CA VAL A 163 -2.61 14.58 -3.74
C VAL A 163 -3.89 14.82 -2.97
N PRO A 164 -4.75 15.78 -3.41
CA PRO A 164 -5.95 16.11 -2.67
C PRO A 164 -6.84 14.88 -2.51
N ALA A 165 -7.39 14.70 -1.31
CA ALA A 165 -8.34 13.62 -1.06
C ALA A 165 -9.55 13.75 -1.99
N PRO A 166 -10.09 12.63 -2.51
CA PRO A 166 -11.21 12.69 -3.43
C PRO A 166 -12.44 13.26 -2.74
N HIS A 167 -13.18 14.09 -3.47
CA HIS A 167 -14.41 14.71 -3.00
C HIS A 167 -15.41 13.63 -2.56
N PRO A 168 -16.12 13.77 -1.41
CA PRO A 168 -17.01 12.74 -0.86
C PRO A 168 -18.00 12.13 -1.86
N ILE A 169 -18.52 12.96 -2.78
CA ILE A 169 -19.50 12.55 -3.80
C ILE A 169 -18.84 11.82 -4.98
N TYR A 170 -17.61 12.19 -5.34
CA TYR A 170 -16.89 11.64 -6.50
C TYR A 170 -15.82 10.63 -6.08
N ARG A 171 -15.91 10.09 -4.85
CA ARG A 171 -14.93 9.11 -4.39
C ARG A 171 -15.06 7.84 -5.25
N PRO A 172 -13.93 7.25 -5.64
CA PRO A 172 -13.96 5.99 -6.36
C PRO A 172 -14.77 4.95 -5.57
N HIS A 173 -15.73 4.29 -6.25
CA HIS A 173 -16.54 3.24 -5.66
C HIS A 173 -15.61 2.07 -5.28
N GLY A 174 -15.43 1.84 -3.99
CA GLY A 174 -14.42 0.91 -3.49
C GLY A 174 -14.10 1.14 -2.01
N ARG A 175 -13.07 0.46 -1.51
CA ARG A 175 -12.63 0.61 -0.12
C ARG A 175 -11.75 1.85 -0.01
N THR A 176 -12.39 3.02 0.10
CA THR A 176 -11.69 4.31 0.30
C THR A 176 -11.74 4.73 1.77
N ARG A 177 -10.63 5.26 2.29
CA ARG A 177 -10.50 5.84 3.64
C ARG A 177 -9.83 7.20 3.54
N VAL A 178 -10.28 8.16 4.33
CA VAL A 178 -9.64 9.47 4.46
C VAL A 178 -9.26 9.65 5.92
N VAL A 179 -7.99 9.94 6.18
CA VAL A 179 -7.44 10.12 7.52
C VAL A 179 -7.49 11.61 7.87
N PRO A 180 -8.27 12.01 8.89
CA PRO A 180 -8.36 13.40 9.31
C PRO A 180 -7.03 13.89 9.86
N GLU A 181 -6.78 15.20 9.75
CA GLU A 181 -5.58 15.88 10.29
C GLU A 181 -4.22 15.35 9.80
N CYS A 182 -4.22 14.52 8.75
CA CYS A 182 -3.04 13.92 8.15
C CYS A 182 -2.66 14.63 6.85
N GLY A 183 -1.37 14.81 6.60
CA GLY A 183 -0.82 15.21 5.31
C GLY A 183 -0.24 14.03 4.52
N HIS A 184 0.40 14.32 3.38
CA HIS A 184 0.86 13.33 2.40
C HIS A 184 1.87 12.32 2.98
N LEU A 185 2.93 12.81 3.62
CA LEU A 185 3.94 11.96 4.23
C LEU A 185 3.45 11.41 5.56
N GLY A 186 2.57 12.15 6.25
CA GLY A 186 1.91 11.70 7.46
C GLY A 186 1.27 10.32 7.32
N LEU A 187 0.78 9.92 6.13
CA LEU A 187 0.16 8.61 5.91
C LEU A 187 1.09 7.42 6.21
N LEU A 188 2.40 7.59 6.12
CA LEU A 188 3.40 6.56 6.42
C LEU A 188 3.59 6.33 7.94
N TYR A 189 3.10 7.25 8.76
CA TYR A 189 3.34 7.30 10.21
C TYR A 189 2.05 7.37 11.03
N HIS A 190 0.95 7.84 10.43
CA HIS A 190 -0.27 8.17 11.15
C HIS A 190 -0.95 6.91 11.70
N PRO A 191 -1.22 6.81 13.02
CA PRO A 191 -1.73 5.57 13.64
C PRO A 191 -2.99 5.01 12.99
N THR A 192 -3.91 5.89 12.56
CA THR A 192 -5.12 5.47 11.82
C THR A 192 -4.80 4.81 10.49
N ALA A 193 -3.84 5.35 9.72
CA ALA A 193 -3.42 4.74 8.45
C ALA A 193 -2.78 3.36 8.71
N LEU A 194 -1.88 3.27 9.69
CA LEU A 194 -1.21 2.01 10.05
C LEU A 194 -2.21 0.92 10.47
N ARG A 195 -3.22 1.28 11.29
CA ARG A 195 -4.29 0.36 11.71
C ARG A 195 -5.15 -0.10 10.54
N GLU A 196 -5.50 0.80 9.63
CA GLU A 196 -6.29 0.48 8.43
C GLU A 196 -5.54 -0.48 7.50
N VAL A 197 -4.23 -0.27 7.30
CA VAL A 197 -3.35 -1.19 6.56
C VAL A 197 -3.40 -2.58 7.21
N ALA A 198 -3.06 -2.67 8.49
CA ALA A 198 -3.00 -3.96 9.21
C ALA A 198 -4.33 -4.71 9.14
N ARG A 199 -5.44 -4.01 9.42
CA ARG A 199 -6.80 -4.59 9.38
C ARG A 199 -7.14 -5.14 7.99
N TYR A 200 -6.73 -4.43 6.95
CA TYR A 200 -7.01 -4.88 5.59
C TYR A 200 -6.19 -6.09 5.19
N LEU A 201 -4.90 -6.11 5.55
CA LEU A 201 -4.01 -7.23 5.26
C LEU A 201 -4.39 -8.51 6.00
N THR A 202 -5.00 -8.44 7.18
CA THR A 202 -5.38 -9.63 7.97
C THR A 202 -6.85 -10.02 7.84
N ARG A 203 -7.65 -9.28 7.06
CA ARG A 203 -9.04 -9.61 6.83
C ARG A 203 -9.17 -11.03 6.25
N PRO A 204 -10.15 -11.86 6.65
CA PRO A 204 -10.42 -13.12 5.96
C PRO A 204 -10.76 -12.88 4.49
N VAL A 205 -10.16 -13.64 3.57
CA VAL A 205 -10.60 -13.66 2.17
C VAL A 205 -12.01 -14.26 2.17
N LYS A 206 -12.99 -13.59 1.56
CA LYS A 206 -14.31 -14.22 1.36
C LYS A 206 -14.08 -15.44 0.48
N SER A 207 -14.25 -16.64 1.05
CA SER A 207 -14.31 -17.88 0.28
C SER A 207 -15.42 -17.70 -0.77
N ALA A 208 -15.11 -17.95 -2.05
CA ALA A 208 -16.16 -18.13 -3.04
C ALA A 208 -17.10 -19.23 -2.51
N ALA A 209 -18.40 -18.93 -2.45
CA ALA A 209 -19.40 -19.82 -1.87
C ALA A 209 -19.17 -21.26 -2.35
N ALA A 210 -19.20 -22.22 -1.42
CA ALA A 210 -19.10 -23.63 -1.73
C ALA A 210 -20.09 -23.98 -2.86
N PRO A 211 -19.69 -24.81 -3.85
CA PRO A 211 -20.60 -25.22 -4.91
C PRO A 211 -21.83 -25.87 -4.27
N TRP A 212 -23.01 -25.37 -4.66
CA TRP A 212 -24.29 -25.94 -4.27
C TRP A 212 -24.32 -27.42 -4.66
N LEU A 213 -24.35 -28.31 -3.67
CA LEU A 213 -24.58 -29.73 -3.87
C LEU A 213 -26.10 -29.95 -3.90
N PRO A 214 -26.68 -30.46 -5.00
CA PRO A 214 -28.09 -30.84 -5.02
C PRO A 214 -28.31 -31.93 -3.97
N SER A 215 -29.35 -31.78 -3.13
CA SER A 215 -29.75 -32.86 -2.23
C SER A 215 -30.08 -34.10 -3.06
N ARG A 216 -29.38 -35.20 -2.82
CA ARG A 216 -29.81 -36.51 -3.30
C ARG A 216 -31.21 -36.76 -2.76
N ALA A 217 -32.20 -36.76 -3.65
CA ALA A 217 -33.50 -37.33 -3.35
C ALA A 217 -33.27 -38.79 -2.93
N ALA A 218 -33.73 -39.13 -1.73
CA ALA A 218 -33.78 -40.49 -1.26
C ALA A 218 -34.68 -41.31 -2.18
N ALA A 219 -34.25 -42.54 -2.45
CA ALA A 219 -35.00 -43.57 -3.17
C ALA A 219 -36.30 -43.94 -2.43
#